data_AF-A0A963WY12-F1
#
_entry.id   AF-A0A963WY12-F1
#
_cell.length_a   1.000
_cell.length_b   1.000
_cell.length_c   1.000
_cell.angle_alpha   90.00
_cell.angle_beta   90.00
_cell.angle_gamma   90.00
#
_symmetry.space_group_name_H-M   'P 1'
#
loop_
_entity.id
_entity.type
_entity.pdbx_description
1 polymer ?
#
loop_
_entity_poly.entity_id
_entity_poly.type
_entity_poly.pdbx_seq_one_letter_code
_entity_poly.pdbx_strand_id
1 'polypeptide(L)'
;MTDQEKSPLGAFGRYLSLWVGLSILGGILLGNLVPGLFSLIAGLDYANINLVVAVLIWVMIYPMMTQIDFASVKNIGRRPRGLFITLVINWLI
;
A
#
# COMPACT_ATOMS: atom_id res chain seq x y z
N MET A 1 -30.11 -3.14 27.60
CA MET A 1 -28.73 -3.15 28.09
C MET A 1 -28.05 -4.34 27.39
N THR A 2 -27.24 -4.25 26.36
CA THR A 2 -26.45 -3.17 25.74
C THR A 2 -26.28 -3.57 24.28
N ASP A 3 -26.77 -2.76 23.35
CA ASP A 3 -26.42 -2.87 21.94
C ASP A 3 -24.93 -2.51 21.81
N GLN A 4 -24.08 -3.53 21.81
CA GLN A 4 -22.70 -3.41 21.36
C GLN A 4 -22.75 -3.30 19.84
N GLU A 5 -23.02 -2.08 19.35
CA GLU A 5 -22.86 -1.70 17.96
C GLU A 5 -21.37 -1.79 17.63
N LYS A 6 -20.92 -3.00 17.31
CA LYS A 6 -19.55 -3.32 16.94
C LYS A 6 -19.24 -2.53 15.68
N SER A 7 -18.56 -1.39 15.84
CA SER A 7 -18.14 -0.56 14.70
C SER A 7 -17.52 -1.48 13.64
N PRO A 8 -18.00 -1.45 12.39
CA PRO A 8 -17.55 -2.40 11.34
C PRO A 8 -16.05 -2.29 11.06
N LEU A 9 -15.43 -1.18 11.49
CA LEU A 9 -14.00 -0.97 11.54
C LEU A 9 -13.55 -1.23 12.99
N GLY A 10 -12.93 -2.38 13.26
CA GLY A 10 -12.38 -2.69 14.59
C GLY A 10 -11.38 -1.64 15.11
N ALA A 11 -10.90 -1.77 16.34
CA ALA A 11 -10.00 -0.79 16.97
C ALA A 11 -8.79 -0.40 16.09
N PHE A 12 -8.25 -1.35 15.32
CA PHE A 12 -7.18 -1.11 14.35
C PHE A 12 -7.58 -0.16 13.20
N GLY A 13 -8.75 -0.37 12.59
CA GLY A 13 -9.25 0.49 11.51
C GLY A 13 -9.59 1.91 11.99
N ARG A 14 -10.11 2.03 13.22
CA ARG A 14 -10.44 3.32 13.83
C ARG A 14 -9.21 4.17 14.15
N TYR A 15 -8.11 3.55 14.59
CA TYR A 15 -6.87 4.24 14.96
C TYR A 15 -5.75 4.06 13.93
N LEU A 16 -6.08 3.71 12.68
CA LEU A 16 -5.10 3.35 11.64
C LEU A 16 -4.05 4.44 11.44
N SER A 17 -4.46 5.72 11.37
CA SER A 17 -3.51 6.84 11.23
C SER A 17 -2.53 6.96 12.40
N LEU A 18 -2.98 6.67 13.63
CA LEU A 18 -2.12 6.67 14.81
C LEU A 18 -1.11 5.52 14.76
N TRP A 19 -1.56 4.33 14.38
CA TRP A 19 -0.69 3.15 14.20
C TRP A 19 0.34 3.36 13.09
N VAL A 20 -0.07 3.95 11.97
CA VAL A 20 0.85 4.32 10.87
C VAL A 20 1.87 5.34 11.35
N GLY A 21 1.44 6.38 12.07
CA GLY A 21 2.33 7.38 12.65
C GLY A 21 3.35 6.77 13.62
N LEU A 22 2.91 5.89 14.53
CA LEU A 22 3.79 5.16 15.44
C LEU A 22 4.78 4.26 14.68
N SER A 23 4.34 3.60 13.61
CA SER A 23 5.19 2.74 12.79
C SER A 23 6.26 3.55 12.06
N ILE A 24 5.92 4.75 11.56
CA ILE A 24 6.88 5.66 10.93
C ILE A 24 7.93 6.12 11.95
N LEU A 25 7.49 6.61 13.12
CA LEU A 25 8.40 7.05 14.18
C LEU A 25 9.32 5.92 14.66
N GLY A 26 8.76 4.73 14.88
CA GLY A 26 9.51 3.54 15.24
C GLY A 26 10.53 3.15 14.17
N GLY A 27 10.13 3.18 12.89
CA GLY A 27 11.00 2.91 11.76
C GLY A 27 12.16 3.89 11.64
N ILE A 28 11.91 5.19 11.86
CA ILE A 28 12.96 6.23 11.85
C ILE A 28 13.95 6.01 12.99
N LEU A 29 13.45 5.75 14.21
CA LEU A 29 14.30 5.48 15.38
C LEU A 29 15.15 4.22 15.17
N LEU A 30 14.55 3.13 14.69
CA LEU A 30 15.25 1.88 14.37
C LEU A 30 16.29 2.08 13.25
N GLY A 31 15.95 2.86 12.23
CA GLY A 31 16.88 3.21 11.14
C GLY A 31 18.10 4.00 11.63
N ASN A 32 17.91 4.86 12.63
CA ASN A 32 19.00 5.64 13.21
C ASN A 32 19.87 4.82 14.18
N LEU A 33 19.25 3.95 14.98
CA LEU A 33 19.95 3.12 15.97
C LEU A 33 20.69 1.93 15.34
N VAL A 34 20.19 1.38 14.23
CA VAL A 34 20.77 0.20 13.57
C VAL A 34 20.96 0.46 12.07
N PRO A 35 21.81 1.42 11.69
CA PRO A 35 22.01 1.79 10.27
C PRO A 35 22.61 0.62 9.46
N GLY A 36 23.39 -0.26 10.09
CA GLY A 36 23.98 -1.42 9.42
C GLY A 36 22.95 -2.41 8.88
N LEU A 37 21.84 -2.66 9.60
CA LEU A 37 20.78 -3.54 9.13
C LEU A 37 20.04 -2.95 7.91
N PHE A 38 19.73 -1.65 7.97
CA PHE A 38 19.11 -0.94 6.86
C PHE A 38 20.03 -0.82 5.65
N SER A 39 21.34 -0.66 5.86
CA SER A 39 22.33 -0.65 4.78
C SER A 39 22.50 -2.03 4.14
N LEU A 40 22.35 -3.13 4.88
CA LEU A 40 22.35 -4.48 4.30
C LEU A 40 21.10 -4.70 3.45
N ILE A 41 19.93 -4.27 3.93
CA ILE A 41 18.66 -4.35 3.20
C ILE A 41 18.68 -3.44 1.95
N ALA A 42 19.26 -2.25 2.05
CA ALA A 42 19.51 -1.33 0.95
C ALA A 42 20.65 -1.79 0.03
N GLY A 43 21.52 -2.68 0.51
CA GLY A 43 22.55 -3.33 -0.29
C GLY A 43 22.01 -4.46 -1.17
N LEU A 44 20.77 -4.91 -0.92
CA LEU A 44 20.04 -5.86 -1.77
C LEU A 44 19.40 -5.16 -2.98
N ASP A 45 20.15 -4.24 -3.57
CA ASP A 45 19.80 -3.51 -4.77
C ASP A 45 20.48 -4.16 -5.96
N TYR A 46 19.70 -4.51 -6.98
CA TYR A 46 20.22 -4.97 -8.25
C TYR A 46 19.87 -3.94 -9.32
N ALA A 47 20.89 -3.36 -9.96
CA ALA A 47 20.71 -2.31 -10.98
C ALA A 47 19.87 -1.10 -10.51
N ASN A 48 20.12 -0.60 -9.30
CA ASN A 48 19.38 0.51 -8.65
C ASN A 48 17.91 0.18 -8.30
N ILE A 49 17.53 -1.10 -8.29
CA ILE A 49 16.20 -1.55 -7.89
C ILE A 49 16.34 -2.35 -6.59
N ASN A 50 15.75 -1.85 -5.50
CA ASN A 50 15.76 -2.54 -4.23
C ASN A 50 14.85 -3.76 -4.26
N LEU A 51 15.45 -4.96 -4.22
CA LEU A 51 14.72 -6.22 -4.32
C LEU A 51 13.78 -6.44 -3.14
N VAL A 52 14.18 -6.02 -1.94
CA VAL A 52 13.36 -6.16 -0.73
C VAL A 52 12.10 -5.31 -0.83
N VAL A 53 12.25 -4.04 -1.21
CA VAL A 53 11.14 -3.11 -1.44
C VAL A 53 10.26 -3.61 -2.58
N ALA A 54 10.83 -4.15 -3.66
CA ALA A 54 10.05 -4.73 -4.75
C ALA A 54 9.15 -5.88 -4.28
N VAL A 55 9.67 -6.79 -3.45
CA VAL A 55 8.88 -7.88 -2.86
C VAL A 55 7.80 -7.34 -1.91
N LEU A 56 8.11 -6.35 -1.08
CA LEU A 56 7.13 -5.73 -0.17
C LEU A 56 5.98 -5.08 -0.95
N ILE A 57 6.29 -4.33 -2.01
CA ILE A 57 5.29 -3.73 -2.90
C ILE A 57 4.47 -4.82 -3.58
N TRP A 58 5.11 -5.89 -4.06
CA TRP A 58 4.41 -7.01 -4.70
C TRP A 58 3.41 -7.68 -3.75
N VAL A 59 3.80 -7.94 -2.50
CA VAL A 59 2.91 -8.49 -1.46
C VAL A 59 1.72 -7.58 -1.17
N MET A 60 1.89 -6.25 -1.27
CA MET A 60 0.81 -5.28 -1.08
C MET A 60 -0.15 -5.21 -2.28
N ILE A 61 0.38 -5.26 -3.50
CA ILE A 61 -0.40 -5.16 -4.74
C ILE A 61 -1.17 -6.47 -5.01
N TYR A 62 -0.56 -7.62 -4.73
CA TYR A 62 -1.14 -8.94 -4.99
C TYR A 62 -2.58 -9.11 -4.46
N PRO A 63 -2.91 -8.85 -3.19
CA PRO A 63 -4.27 -9.02 -2.67
C PRO A 63 -5.27 -8.11 -3.38
N MET A 64 -4.89 -6.86 -3.70
CA MET A 64 -5.76 -5.98 -4.48
C MET A 64 -6.04 -6.56 -5.87
N MET A 65 -5.03 -7.13 -6.54
CA MET A 65 -5.20 -7.74 -7.86
C MET A 65 -6.13 -8.97 -7.82
N THR A 66 -6.06 -9.79 -6.76
CA THR A 66 -6.97 -10.95 -6.60
C THR A 66 -8.44 -10.56 -6.41
N GLN A 67 -8.70 -9.33 -5.97
CA GLN A 67 -10.06 -8.80 -5.79
C GLN A 67 -10.65 -8.23 -7.09
N ILE A 68 -9.86 -8.09 -8.16
CA ILE A 68 -10.31 -7.53 -9.43
C ILE A 68 -11.09 -8.59 -10.22
N ASP A 69 -12.33 -8.27 -10.56
CA ASP A 69 -13.14 -9.07 -11.47
C ASP A 69 -12.75 -8.78 -12.94
N PHE A 70 -12.09 -9.76 -13.58
CA PHE A 70 -11.69 -9.70 -14.99
C PHE A 70 -12.87 -9.50 -15.96
N ALA A 71 -14.09 -9.92 -15.59
CA ALA A 71 -15.28 -9.70 -16.43
C ALA A 71 -15.68 -8.22 -16.46
N SER A 72 -15.53 -7.52 -15.33
CA SER A 72 -15.73 -6.08 -15.24
C SER A 72 -14.68 -5.32 -16.05
N VAL A 73 -13.41 -5.76 -16.03
CA VAL A 73 -12.31 -5.16 -16.82
C VAL A 73 -12.61 -5.18 -18.33
N LYS A 74 -13.17 -6.28 -18.86
CA LYS A 74 -13.54 -6.38 -20.28
C LYS A 74 -14.63 -5.38 -20.68
N ASN A 75 -15.54 -5.04 -19.76
CA ASN A 75 -16.65 -4.12 -20.02
C ASN A 75 -16.24 -2.64 -20.00
N ILE A 76 -15.09 -2.29 -19.40
CA ILE A 76 -14.55 -0.92 -19.33
C ILE A 76 -14.30 -0.34 -20.73
N GLY A 77 -13.93 -1.19 -21.70
CA GLY A 77 -13.73 -0.78 -23.10
C GLY A 77 -14.97 -0.17 -23.77
N ARG A 78 -16.18 -0.39 -23.23
CA ARG A 78 -17.41 0.21 -23.76
C ARG A 78 -17.61 1.67 -23.32
N ARG A 79 -16.99 2.11 -22.21
CA ARG A 79 -17.12 3.48 -21.65
C ARG A 79 -15.76 3.99 -21.15
N PRO A 80 -14.75 4.16 -22.01
CA PRO A 80 -13.37 4.45 -21.59
C PRO A 80 -13.15 5.88 -21.09
N ARG A 81 -14.08 6.81 -21.37
CA ARG A 81 -13.90 8.25 -21.06
C ARG A 81 -13.60 8.52 -19.59
N GLY A 82 -14.27 7.82 -18.66
CA GLY A 82 -14.04 8.00 -17.23
C GLY A 82 -12.62 7.58 -16.82
N LEU A 83 -12.19 6.39 -17.26
CA LEU A 83 -10.86 5.86 -16.96
C LEU A 83 -9.73 6.72 -17.58
N PHE A 84 -9.95 7.19 -18.81
CA PHE A 84 -8.98 8.02 -19.52
C PHE A 84 -8.79 9.37 -18.82
N ILE A 85 -9.88 10.02 -18.40
CA ILE A 85 -9.80 11.28 -17.65
C ILE A 85 -9.07 11.08 -16.33
N THR A 86 -9.37 10.03 -15.57
CA THR A 86 -8.65 9.75 -14.32
C THR A 86 -7.17 9.47 -14.54
N LEU A 87 -6.81 8.74 -15.62
CA LEU A 87 -5.42 8.44 -15.94
C LEU A 87 -4.65 9.71 -16.32
N VAL A 88 -5.23 10.55 -17.18
CA VAL A 88 -4.63 11.82 -17.61
C VAL A 88 -4.45 12.76 -16.42
N ILE A 89 -5.47 12.92 -15.57
CA ILE A 89 -5.36 13.80 -14.40
C ILE A 89 -4.36 13.26 -13.37
N ASN A 90 -4.28 11.94 -13.18
CA ASN A 90 -3.39 11.36 -12.18
C ASN A 90 -1.91 11.31 -12.62
N TRP A 91 -1.63 11.20 -13.94
CA TRP A 91 -0.28 10.99 -14.46
C TRP A 91 0.28 12.08 -15.38
N LEU A 92 -0.57 12.83 -16.11
CA LEU A 92 -0.12 13.80 -17.13
C LEU A 92 -0.24 15.27 -16.70
N ILE A 93 -1.05 15.57 -15.68
CA ILE A 93 -1.16 16.90 -15.07
C ILE A 93 -0.20 16.94 -13.88
#